data_AF-A0A838WXE4-F1
#
_entry.id   AF-A0A838WXE4-F1
#
_cell.length_a   1.000
_cell.length_b   1.000
_cell.length_c   1.000
_cell.angle_alpha   90.00
_cell.angle_beta   90.00
_cell.angle_gamma   90.00
#
_symmetry.space_group_name_H-M   'P 1'
#
loop_
_entity.id
_entity.type
_entity.pdbx_description
1 polymer ?
#
loop_
_entity_poly.entity_id
_entity_poly.type
_entity_poly.pdbx_seq_one_letter_code
_entity_poly.pdbx_strand_id
1 'polypeptide(L)' 'RKAEFYAKSQNRVVDRKIVISPMVDERAIPVAKSLGIEIYSYADIVLP' A
#
# COMPACT_ATOMS: atom_id res chain seq x y z
N ARG A 1 -10.80 2.49 2.43
CA ARG A 1 -12.03 1.90 1.84
C ARG A 1 -11.93 0.42 1.45
N LYS A 2 -11.18 -0.04 0.43
CA LYS A 2 -11.16 -1.50 0.10
C LYS A 2 -10.68 -2.36 1.27
N ALA A 3 -9.57 -1.99 1.91
CA ALA A 3 -9.03 -2.72 3.06
C ALA A 3 -10.06 -2.83 4.22
N GLU A 4 -10.72 -1.73 4.58
CA GLU A 4 -11.77 -1.70 5.60
C GLU A 4 -12.99 -2.56 5.22
N PHE A 5 -13.39 -2.53 3.94
CA PHE A 5 -14.49 -3.34 3.44
C PHE A 5 -14.21 -4.83 3.63
N TYR A 6 -13.02 -5.30 3.23
CA TYR A 6 -12.63 -6.70 3.38
C TYR A 6 -12.35 -7.10 4.83
N ALA A 7 -11.78 -6.20 5.63
CA ALA A 7 -11.59 -6.39 7.06
C ALA A 7 -12.93 -6.68 7.76
N LYS A 8 -13.95 -5.85 7.46
CA LYS A 8 -15.30 -5.99 8.01
C LYS A 8 -15.98 -7.27 7.49
N SER A 9 -15.90 -7.55 6.19
CA SER A 9 -16.59 -8.71 5.62
C SER A 9 -15.97 -10.05 6.04
N GLN A 10 -14.67 -10.08 6.33
CA GLN A 10 -13.95 -11.28 6.77
C GLN A 10 -13.76 -11.35 8.29
N ASN A 11 -14.32 -10.39 9.04
CA ASN A 11 -14.17 -10.26 10.49
C ASN A 11 -12.69 -10.37 10.95
N ARG A 12 -11.81 -9.65 10.23
CA ARG A 12 -10.35 -9.68 10.41
C ARG A 12 -9.81 -8.29 10.67
N VAL A 13 -8.81 -8.20 11.54
CA VAL A 13 -8.04 -6.98 11.79
C VAL A 13 -6.97 -6.83 10.71
N VAL A 14 -6.74 -5.59 10.26
CA VAL A 14 -5.68 -5.27 9.29
C VAL A 14 -4.57 -4.54 10.03
N ASP A 15 -3.43 -5.20 10.18
CA ASP A 15 -2.27 -4.62 10.87
C ASP A 15 -1.48 -3.67 9.97
N ARG A 16 -1.39 -3.98 8.66
CA ARG A 16 -0.58 -3.23 7.68
C ARG A 16 -1.33 -3.08 6.36
N LYS A 17 -1.25 -1.88 5.77
CA LYS A 17 -1.76 -1.60 4.42
C LYS A 17 -0.59 -1.40 3.49
N ILE A 18 -0.58 -2.12 2.38
CA ILE A 18 0.55 -2.14 1.45
C ILE A 18 0.06 -1.89 0.02
N VAL A 19 0.76 -1.02 -0.69
CA VAL A 19 0.63 -0.83 -2.14
C VAL A 19 1.86 -1.43 -2.79
N ILE A 20 1.67 -2.43 -3.64
CA ILE A 20 2.71 -3.04 -4.45
C ILE A 20 2.42 -2.67 -5.90
N SER A 21 3.19 -1.72 -6.44
CA SER A 21 3.05 -1.31 -7.83
C SER A 21 4.30 -0.55 -8.27
N PRO A 22 4.87 -0.85 -9.45
CA PRO A 22 5.98 -0.08 -9.99
C PRO A 22 5.55 1.35 -10.39
N MET A 23 4.26 1.58 -10.66
CA MET A 23 3.73 2.83 -11.23
C MET A 23 3.00 3.69 -10.19
N VAL A 24 3.55 3.84 -8.99
CA VAL A 24 2.98 4.75 -7.99
C VAL A 24 3.40 6.18 -8.32
N ASP A 25 2.43 7.06 -8.56
CA ASP A 25 2.67 8.49 -8.76
C ASP A 25 3.30 9.09 -7.49
N GLU A 26 4.35 9.89 -7.66
CA GLU A 26 5.08 10.52 -6.53
C GLU A 26 4.18 11.38 -5.65
N ARG A 27 3.14 12.02 -6.23
CA ARG A 27 2.17 12.84 -5.50
C ARG A 27 1.31 12.00 -4.55
N ALA A 28 1.22 10.68 -4.76
CA ALA A 28 0.49 9.77 -3.90
C ALA A 28 1.30 9.35 -2.66
N ILE A 29 2.63 9.49 -2.67
CA ILE A 29 3.52 9.14 -1.55
C ILE A 29 3.14 9.86 -0.23
N PRO A 30 2.98 11.20 -0.18
CA PRO A 30 2.62 11.87 1.05
C PRO A 30 1.24 11.45 1.58
N VAL A 31 0.29 11.15 0.68
CA VAL A 31 -1.04 10.65 1.04
C VAL A 31 -0.97 9.23 1.59
N ALA A 32 -0.17 8.36 0.98
CA ALA A 32 0.05 7.00 1.49
C ALA A 32 0.67 7.04 2.90
N LYS A 33 1.66 7.92 3.11
CA LYS A 33 2.30 8.09 4.41
C LYS A 33 1.32 8.59 5.47
N SER A 34 0.47 9.57 5.17
CA SER A 34 -0.53 10.08 6.12
C SER A 34 -1.60 9.03 6.45
N LEU A 35 -1.89 8.13 5.51
CA LEU A 35 -2.84 7.03 5.70
C LEU A 35 -2.20 5.77 6.31
N GLY A 36 -0.90 5.75 6.60
CA GLY A 36 -0.21 4.56 7.09
C GLY A 36 -0.20 3.41 6.08
N ILE A 37 0.02 3.73 4.81
CA ILE A 37 0.12 2.78 3.70
C ILE A 37 1.58 2.70 3.27
N GLU A 38 2.13 1.49 3.31
CA GLU A 38 3.49 1.20 2.87
C GLU A 38 3.51 1.04 1.36
N ILE A 39 4.44 1.71 0.68
CA ILE A 39 4.60 1.60 -0.77
C ILE A 39 5.83 0.75 -1.06
N TYR A 40 5.62 -0.29 -1.84
CA TYR A 40 6.67 -1.10 -2.48
C TYR A 40 6.56 -0.87 -3.98
N SER A 41 7.28 0.15 -4.44
CA SER A 41 7.48 0.45 -5.85
C SER A 41 8.92 0.06 -6.18
N TYR A 42 9.10 -1.20 -6.59
CA TYR A 42 10.37 -1.67 -7.13
C TYR A 42 10.14 -2.01 -8.60
N ALA A 43 10.46 -1.06 -9.47
CA ALA A 43 10.52 -1.30 -10.91
C ALA A 43 11.89 -1.86 -11.33
N ASP A 44 12.98 -1.41 -10.70
CA ASP A 44 14.33 -1.52 -11.30
C ASP A 44 15.48 -1.99 -10.38
N ILE A 45 15.23 -2.61 -9.22
CA ILE A 45 16.33 -3.26 -8.48
C ILE A 45 16.57 -4.67 -9.04
N VAL A 46 17.40 -4.72 -10.06
CA VAL A 46 18.28 -5.88 -10.33
C VAL A 46 19.57 -5.64 -9.55
N LEU A 47 19.77 -6.36 -8.44
CA LEU A 47 21.08 -6.37 -7.79
C LEU A 47 22.06 -7.06 -8.76
N PRO A 48 23.24 -6.48 -9.03
CA PRO A 48 24.26 -7.09 -9.87
C PRO A 48 24.80 -8.41 -9.28
#